data_AF-A0A8T0FNR0-F1
#
_entry.id   AF-A0A8T0FNR0-F1
#
_cell.length_a   1.000
_cell.length_b   1.000
_cell.length_c   1.000
_cell.angle_alpha   90.00
_cell.angle_beta   90.00
_cell.angle_gamma   90.00
#
_symmetry.space_group_name_H-M   'P 1'
#
loop_
_entity.id
_entity.type
_entity.pdbx_description
1 polymer ?
#
loop_
_entity_poly.entity_id
_entity_poly.type
_entity_poly.pdbx_seq_one_letter_code
_entity_poly.pdbx_strand_id
1 'polypeptide(L)'
;MIVFQPNNDAEIEVRIQERLRRLAAKDRLDDLFERVRDANPEVRVTRALFDRRIKDLVGDQSRAELGINLDAIPAADSPEEYLVLCRYALARDVALCAKRRQIADRDISVAIEHLWVA
;
A
#
# COMPACT_ATOMS: atom_id res chain seq x y z
N MET A 1 -30.44 17.53 -36.55
CA MET A 1 -29.95 16.14 -36.55
C MET A 1 -28.65 16.14 -35.76
N ILE A 2 -28.68 15.76 -34.48
CA ILE A 2 -27.46 15.73 -33.65
C ILE A 2 -26.77 14.40 -33.96
N VAL A 3 -25.61 14.48 -34.59
CA VAL A 3 -24.75 13.32 -34.84
C VAL A 3 -24.12 12.95 -33.51
N PHE A 4 -24.64 11.90 -32.85
CA PHE A 4 -23.93 11.23 -31.77
C PHE A 4 -22.65 10.64 -32.36
N GLN A 5 -21.48 11.18 -32.00
CA GLN A 5 -20.20 10.60 -32.37
C GLN A 5 -19.95 9.38 -31.47
N PRO A 6 -19.91 8.14 -32.02
CA PRO A 6 -19.70 6.92 -31.23
C PRO A 6 -18.36 6.86 -30.48
N ASN A 7 -17.39 7.70 -30.89
CA ASN A 7 -16.07 7.76 -30.28
C ASN A 7 -16.04 8.46 -28.92
N ASN A 8 -16.98 9.37 -28.64
CA ASN A 8 -16.95 10.16 -27.41
C ASN A 8 -17.47 9.36 -26.21
N ASP A 9 -18.48 8.52 -26.43
CA ASP A 9 -19.08 7.69 -25.38
C ASP A 9 -18.10 6.62 -24.89
N ALA A 10 -17.32 6.01 -25.80
CA ALA A 10 -16.28 5.03 -25.45
C ALA A 10 -15.11 5.67 -24.67
N GLU A 11 -14.64 6.87 -25.06
CA GLU A 11 -13.61 7.59 -24.29
C GLU A 11 -14.10 8.01 -22.90
N ILE A 12 -15.35 8.47 -22.79
CA ILE A 12 -15.98 8.82 -21.51
C ILE A 12 -16.09 7.59 -20.61
N GLU A 13 -16.50 6.44 -21.16
CA GLU A 13 -16.62 5.19 -20.41
C GLU A 13 -15.27 4.70 -19.88
N VAL A 14 -14.22 4.75 -20.70
CA VAL A 14 -12.84 4.42 -20.27
C VAL A 14 -12.37 5.33 -19.12
N ARG A 15 -12.65 6.64 -19.20
CA ARG A 15 -12.27 7.58 -18.12
C ARG A 15 -13.04 7.34 -16.83
N ILE A 16 -14.32 6.95 -16.91
CA ILE A 16 -15.13 6.59 -15.74
C ILE A 16 -14.60 5.31 -15.09
N GLN A 17 -14.31 4.28 -15.88
CA GLN A 17 -13.76 3.02 -15.39
C GLN A 17 -12.41 3.21 -14.68
N GLU A 18 -11.51 4.01 -15.26
CA GLU A 18 -10.23 4.35 -14.65
C GLU A 18 -10.40 5.12 -13.33
N ARG A 19 -11.35 6.06 -13.28
CA ARG A 19 -11.67 6.80 -12.05
C ARG A 19 -12.18 5.86 -10.95
N LEU A 20 -13.05 4.91 -11.29
CA LEU A 20 -13.56 3.91 -10.35
C LEU A 20 -12.44 3.00 -9.84
N ARG A 21 -11.53 2.55 -10.72
CA ARG A 21 -10.36 1.75 -10.33
C ARG A 21 -9.46 2.49 -9.34
N ARG A 22 -9.20 3.77 -9.57
CA ARG A 22 -8.40 4.61 -8.65
C ARG A 22 -9.07 4.79 -7.30
N LEU A 23 -10.39 4.99 -7.28
CA LEU A 23 -11.14 5.09 -6.02
C LEU A 23 -11.07 3.79 -5.23
N ALA A 24 -11.35 2.65 -5.88
CA ALA A 24 -11.27 1.34 -5.24
C ALA A 24 -9.86 1.00 -4.73
N ALA A 25 -8.81 1.41 -5.45
CA ALA A 25 -7.43 1.26 -5.01
C ALA A 25 -7.12 2.15 -3.79
N LYS A 26 -7.60 3.39 -3.79
CA LYS A 26 -7.44 4.30 -2.65
C LYS A 26 -8.13 3.74 -1.40
N ASP A 27 -9.38 3.28 -1.53
CA ASP A 27 -10.14 2.73 -0.41
C ASP A 27 -9.43 1.50 0.19
N ARG A 28 -8.84 0.65 -0.65
CA ARG A 28 -8.00 -0.48 -0.21
C ARG A 28 -6.74 -0.04 0.52
N LEU A 29 -6.05 1.00 0.04
CA LEU A 29 -4.87 1.55 0.73
C LEU A 29 -5.22 2.17 2.08
N ASP A 30 -6.37 2.84 2.16
CA ASP A 30 -6.87 3.43 3.40
C ASP A 30 -7.22 2.34 4.41
N ASP A 31 -7.93 1.28 4.00
CA ASP A 31 -8.24 0.13 4.86
C ASP A 31 -6.97 -0.57 5.35
N LEU A 32 -6.03 -0.85 4.45
CA LEU A 32 -4.76 -1.48 4.80
C LEU A 32 -3.95 -0.63 5.81
N PHE A 33 -3.94 0.68 5.65
CA PHE A 33 -3.28 1.57 6.61
C PHE A 33 -3.91 1.50 8.00
N GLU A 34 -5.25 1.52 8.09
CA GLU A 34 -5.96 1.43 9.36
C GLU A 34 -5.67 0.10 10.05
N ARG A 35 -5.70 -1.02 9.31
CA ARG A 35 -5.35 -2.35 9.84
C ARG A 35 -3.91 -2.43 10.36
N VAL A 36 -2.95 -1.88 9.61
CA VAL A 36 -1.54 -1.83 10.04
C VAL A 36 -1.39 -1.00 11.32
N ARG A 37 -2.08 0.14 11.41
CA ARG A 37 -2.05 1.01 12.59
C ARG A 37 -2.63 0.29 13.80
N ASP A 38 -3.78 -0.36 13.63
CA ASP A 38 -4.50 -1.04 14.72
C ASP A 38 -3.75 -2.29 15.20
N ALA A 39 -3.00 -2.96 14.31
CA ALA A 39 -2.11 -4.07 14.67
C ALA A 39 -0.85 -3.62 15.46
N ASN A 40 -0.56 -2.32 15.53
CA ASN A 40 0.65 -1.77 16.16
C ASN A 40 0.34 -0.67 17.20
N PRO A 41 -0.47 -0.95 18.24
CA PRO A 41 -1.01 0.09 19.13
C PRO A 41 0.04 0.82 20.00
N GLU A 42 1.21 0.20 20.24
CA GLU A 42 2.25 0.74 21.13
C GLU A 42 3.20 1.73 20.43
N VAL A 43 3.16 1.78 19.10
CA VAL A 43 4.03 2.64 18.29
C VAL A 43 3.22 3.38 17.24
N ARG A 44 3.62 4.62 16.97
CA ARG A 44 3.01 5.41 15.92
C ARG A 44 3.47 4.92 14.55
N VAL A 45 2.50 4.54 13.71
CA VAL A 45 2.67 4.39 12.26
C VAL A 45 2.15 5.64 11.57
N THR A 46 3.00 6.33 10.80
CA THR A 46 2.57 7.54 10.07
C THR A 46 2.15 7.19 8.65
N ARG A 47 1.17 7.93 8.12
CA ARG A 47 0.71 7.73 6.75
C ARG A 47 1.82 7.96 5.72
N ALA A 48 2.65 8.98 5.95
CA ALA A 48 3.81 9.26 5.09
C ALA A 48 4.82 8.10 5.04
N LEU A 49 5.05 7.41 6.16
CA LEU A 49 5.91 6.22 6.18
C LEU A 49 5.26 5.07 5.41
N PHE A 50 3.97 4.83 5.64
CA PHE A 50 3.20 3.80 4.97
C PHE A 50 3.19 3.99 3.44
N ASP A 51 2.79 5.17 2.96
CA ASP A 51 2.71 5.45 1.53
C ASP A 51 4.06 5.33 0.82
N ARG A 52 5.16 5.68 1.51
CA ARG A 52 6.51 5.52 0.96
C ARG A 52 6.92 4.04 0.88
N ARG A 53 6.59 3.24 1.89
CA ARG A 53 7.09 1.86 2.01
C ARG A 53 6.17 0.82 1.41
N ILE A 54 4.89 1.10 1.22
CA ILE A 54 3.95 0.14 0.65
C ILE A 54 4.41 -0.35 -0.73
N LYS A 55 5.07 0.51 -1.51
CA LYS A 55 5.66 0.12 -2.81
C LYS A 55 6.79 -0.90 -2.67
N ASP A 56 7.70 -0.66 -1.73
CA ASP A 56 8.80 -1.57 -1.42
C ASP A 56 8.28 -2.90 -0.83
N LEU A 57 7.18 -2.83 -0.08
CA LEU A 57 6.60 -3.95 0.64
C LEU A 57 5.82 -4.91 -0.28
N VAL A 58 5.11 -4.35 -1.25
CA VAL A 58 4.26 -5.08 -2.21
C VAL A 58 5.09 -5.74 -3.32
N GLY A 59 6.39 -5.44 -3.39
CA GLY A 59 7.27 -5.88 -4.45
C GLY A 59 7.20 -4.92 -5.64
N ASP A 60 8.36 -4.65 -6.22
CA ASP A 60 8.56 -3.70 -7.32
C ASP A 60 8.03 -4.28 -8.65
N GLN A 61 6.77 -4.72 -8.69
CA GLN A 61 6.07 -5.10 -9.92
C GLN A 61 5.52 -3.89 -10.69
N SER A 62 5.87 -2.67 -10.27
CA SER A 62 5.70 -1.48 -11.09
C SER A 62 6.98 -1.25 -11.88
N ARG A 63 6.93 -1.37 -13.21
CA ARG A 63 7.92 -0.66 -14.05
C ARG A 63 7.89 0.80 -13.59
N ALA A 64 9.05 1.31 -13.16
CA ALA A 64 9.25 2.57 -12.45
C ALA A 64 8.69 3.85 -13.13
N GLU A 65 8.04 3.73 -14.29
CA GLU A 65 7.49 4.82 -15.09
C GLU A 65 5.98 5.09 -14.83
N LEU A 66 5.24 4.22 -14.14
CA LEU A 66 3.76 4.28 -14.10
C LEU A 66 3.09 4.54 -12.74
N GLY A 67 3.86 4.79 -11.68
CA GLY A 67 3.27 4.96 -10.34
C GLY A 67 2.93 3.62 -9.66
N ILE A 68 2.20 3.67 -8.54
CA ILE A 68 1.79 2.45 -7.81
C ILE A 68 0.91 1.63 -8.75
N ASN A 69 1.30 0.39 -9.03
CA ASN A 69 0.42 -0.55 -9.72
C ASN A 69 -0.80 -0.78 -8.80
N LEU A 70 -1.95 -0.26 -9.21
CA LEU A 70 -3.20 -0.31 -8.43
C LEU A 70 -3.66 -1.75 -8.19
N ASP A 71 -3.20 -2.69 -9.02
CA ASP A 71 -3.49 -4.12 -8.89
C ASP A 71 -2.51 -4.83 -7.94
N ALA A 72 -1.39 -4.18 -7.59
CA ALA A 72 -0.43 -4.73 -6.65
C ALA A 72 -0.84 -4.47 -5.19
N ILE A 73 -1.76 -3.54 -4.92
CA ILE A 73 -2.23 -3.27 -3.55
C ILE A 73 -2.83 -4.58 -2.99
N PRO A 74 -2.33 -5.09 -1.85
CA PRO A 74 -2.78 -6.35 -1.27
C PRO A 74 -4.29 -6.36 -1.08
N ALA A 75 -4.90 -7.47 -1.43
CA ALA A 75 -6.28 -7.72 -1.05
C ALA A 75 -6.34 -8.02 0.46
N ALA A 76 -7.49 -7.75 1.07
CA ALA A 76 -7.74 -8.19 2.44
C ALA A 76 -7.60 -9.71 2.54
N ASP A 77 -6.98 -10.16 3.61
CA ASP A 77 -6.67 -11.54 3.98
C ASP A 77 -5.75 -12.26 2.97
N SER A 78 -5.06 -11.52 2.12
CA SER A 78 -4.09 -12.08 1.17
C SER A 78 -2.73 -12.38 1.84
N PRO A 79 -1.94 -13.30 1.29
CA PRO A 79 -0.57 -13.54 1.77
C PRO A 79 0.30 -12.28 1.77
N GLU A 80 0.07 -11.37 0.81
CA GLU A 80 0.77 -10.09 0.71
C GLU A 80 0.37 -9.14 1.84
N GLU A 81 -0.92 -9.08 2.22
CA GLU A 81 -1.36 -8.31 3.40
C GLU A 81 -0.70 -8.87 4.66
N TYR A 82 -0.71 -10.20 4.82
CA TYR A 82 -0.07 -10.85 5.96
C TYR A 82 1.41 -10.52 6.07
N LEU A 83 2.14 -10.54 4.96
CA LEU A 83 3.55 -10.16 4.91
C LEU A 83 3.77 -8.68 5.30
N VAL A 84 2.91 -7.77 4.86
CA VAL A 84 2.93 -6.36 5.27
C VAL A 84 2.76 -6.25 6.79
N LEU A 85 1.76 -6.92 7.36
CA LEU A 85 1.50 -6.91 8.80
C LEU A 85 2.69 -7.47 9.60
N CYS A 86 3.28 -8.59 9.18
CA CYS A 86 4.47 -9.15 9.82
C CYS A 86 5.67 -8.19 9.81
N ARG A 87 5.90 -7.49 8.68
CA ARG A 87 7.00 -6.51 8.58
C ARG A 87 6.78 -5.32 9.51
N TYR A 88 5.56 -4.83 9.62
CA TYR A 88 5.23 -3.74 10.56
C TYR A 88 5.33 -4.19 12.02
N ALA A 89 4.92 -5.42 12.35
CA ALA A 89 5.09 -5.98 13.68
C ALA A 89 6.56 -6.10 14.08
N LEU A 90 7.42 -6.60 13.18
CA LEU A 90 8.86 -6.66 13.44
C LEU A 90 9.48 -5.26 13.55
N ALA A 91 9.06 -4.32 12.69
CA ALA A 91 9.52 -2.94 12.76
C ALA A 91 9.08 -2.22 14.05
N ARG A 92 7.89 -2.54 14.58
CA ARG A 92 7.47 -2.11 15.92
C ARG A 92 8.44 -2.62 16.97
N ASP A 93 8.76 -3.91 16.96
CA ASP A 93 9.64 -4.51 17.97
C ASP A 93 11.04 -3.85 17.92
N VAL A 94 11.58 -3.60 16.72
CA VAL A 94 12.83 -2.85 16.54
C VAL A 94 12.73 -1.42 17.11
N ALA A 95 11.60 -0.72 16.86
CA ALA A 95 11.37 0.62 17.39
C ALA A 95 11.30 0.62 18.93
N LEU A 96 10.61 -0.35 19.53
CA LEU A 96 10.49 -0.52 20.97
C LEU A 96 11.84 -0.86 21.62
N CYS A 97 12.63 -1.76 21.03
CA CYS A 97 14.00 -2.05 21.47
C CYS A 97 14.88 -0.79 21.45
N ALA A 98 14.69 0.07 20.45
CA ALA A 98 15.34 1.37 20.35
C ALA A 98 14.71 2.47 21.24
N LYS A 99 13.77 2.12 22.13
CA LYS A 99 13.03 3.02 23.04
C LYS A 99 12.30 4.16 22.32
N ARG A 100 11.86 3.93 21.08
CA ARG A 100 11.08 4.89 20.29
C ARG A 100 9.61 4.51 20.28
N ARG A 101 8.76 5.54 20.27
CA ARG A 101 7.30 5.41 20.13
C ARG A 101 6.82 5.58 18.69
N GLN A 102 7.72 5.54 17.72
CA GLN A 102 7.42 5.73 16.31
C GLN A 102 8.30 4.83 15.46
N ILE A 103 7.69 4.15 14.50
CA ILE A 103 8.40 3.38 13.48
C ILE A 103 9.09 4.35 12.51
N ALA A 104 10.35 4.08 12.20
CA ALA A 104 11.13 4.80 11.20
C ALA A 104 11.45 3.88 10.01
N ASP A 105 11.91 4.46 8.90
CA ASP A 105 12.28 3.69 7.69
C ASP A 105 13.23 2.55 7.97
N ARG A 106 14.28 2.83 8.77
CA ARG A 106 15.29 1.84 9.13
C ARG A 106 14.70 0.61 9.79
N ASP A 107 13.61 0.75 10.52
CA ASP A 107 12.96 -0.37 11.22
C ASP A 107 12.26 -1.28 10.22
N ILE A 108 11.61 -0.67 9.22
CA ILE A 108 10.98 -1.39 8.11
C ILE A 108 12.04 -2.02 7.21
N SER A 109 13.18 -1.36 6.96
CA SER A 109 14.28 -1.96 6.17
C SER A 109 14.83 -3.21 6.83
N VAL A 110 15.12 -3.12 8.14
CA VAL A 110 15.54 -4.28 8.94
C VAL A 110 14.50 -5.38 8.88
N ALA A 111 13.21 -5.05 9.02
CA ALA A 111 12.15 -6.03 8.93
C ALA A 111 12.05 -6.72 7.56
N ILE A 112 12.24 -5.99 6.47
CA ILE A 112 12.26 -6.53 5.11
C ILE A 112 13.44 -7.51 4.95
N GLU A 113 14.64 -7.11 5.35
CA GLU A 113 15.85 -7.94 5.25
C GLU A 113 15.70 -9.27 6.02
N HIS A 114 15.13 -9.24 7.21
CA HIS A 114 14.96 -10.44 8.04
C HIS A 114 13.85 -11.37 7.55
N LEU A 115 12.76 -10.82 6.99
CA LEU A 115 11.61 -11.62 6.55
C LEU A 115 11.74 -12.12 5.11
N TRP A 116 12.75 -11.69 4.35
CA TRP A 116 13.04 -12.21 3.00
C TRP A 116 13.92 -13.46 2.98
N VAL A 117 14.53 -13.81 4.13
CA VAL A 117 15.48 -14.94 4.25
C VAL A 117 14.78 -16.27 4.59
N ALA A 118 13.44 -16.33 4.53
CA ALA A 118 12.65 -17.53 4.84
C ALA A 118 12.03 -18.16 3.60
#